data_AF-A0A3B4T6C4-F1
#
_entry.id   AF-A0A3B4T6C4-F1
#
_cell.length_a   1.000
_cell.length_b   1.000
_cell.length_c   1.000
_cell.angle_alpha   90.00
_cell.angle_beta   90.00
_cell.angle_gamma   90.00
#
_symmetry.space_group_name_H-M   'P 1'
#
loop_
_entity.id
_entity.type
_entity.pdbx_description
1 polymer ?
#
loop_
_entity_poly.entity_id
_entity_poly.type
_entity_poly.pdbx_seq_one_letter_code
_entity_poly.pdbx_strand_id
1 'polypeptide(L)'
;MCYCNKEFAFSSSLLRHLRVHTGEKPYECRLCRKRFNDSTTLKVHYRIHTGEKPYKCKTCERAFTTSSNLKKRHTRTHTGEKPYSCVHSAQ
;
A
#
# COMPACT_ATOMS: atom_id res chain seq x y z
N MET A 1 -25.62 -6.47 8.81
CA MET A 1 -25.28 -5.05 9.08
C MET A 1 -23.77 -4.93 9.12
N CYS A 2 -23.18 -4.12 8.24
CA CYS A 2 -21.74 -3.91 8.15
C CYS A 2 -21.39 -2.55 8.76
N TYR A 3 -20.59 -2.53 9.83
CA TYR A 3 -20.20 -1.31 10.56
C TYR A 3 -19.03 -0.56 9.91
N CYS A 4 -19.05 -0.38 8.58
CA CYS A 4 -18.01 0.41 7.91
C CYS A 4 -18.51 1.85 7.69
N ASN A 5 -18.08 2.77 8.56
CA ASN A 5 -18.38 4.21 8.46
C ASN A 5 -17.47 4.90 7.42
N LYS A 6 -17.31 4.31 6.23
CA LYS A 6 -16.52 4.91 5.14
C LYS A 6 -17.44 5.56 4.11
N GLU A 7 -17.17 6.82 3.82
CA GLU A 7 -17.87 7.59 2.80
C GLU A 7 -16.99 7.73 1.55
N PHE A 8 -17.61 7.73 0.38
CA PHE A 8 -16.90 7.77 -0.91
C PHE A 8 -17.51 8.83 -1.81
N ALA A 9 -16.66 9.71 -2.36
CA ALA A 9 -17.09 10.73 -3.31
C ALA A 9 -17.49 10.17 -4.69
N PHE A 10 -17.08 8.94 -5.03
CA PHE A 10 -17.32 8.33 -6.33
C PHE A 10 -17.85 6.90 -6.20
N SER A 11 -18.83 6.54 -7.04
CA SER A 11 -19.44 5.21 -7.08
C SER A 11 -18.41 4.10 -7.37
N SER A 12 -17.46 4.34 -8.27
CA SER A 12 -16.37 3.41 -8.59
C SER A 12 -15.49 3.11 -7.37
N SER A 13 -15.29 4.09 -6.49
CA SER A 13 -14.53 3.91 -5.26
C SER A 13 -15.30 3.09 -4.22
N LEU A 14 -16.61 3.33 -4.10
CA LEU A 14 -17.50 2.51 -3.27
C LEU A 14 -17.54 1.06 -3.76
N LEU A 15 -17.77 0.82 -5.06
CA LEU A 15 -17.80 -0.53 -5.64
C LEU A 15 -16.48 -1.29 -5.40
N ARG A 16 -15.34 -0.63 -5.60
CA ARG A 16 -14.04 -1.22 -5.26
C ARG A 16 -13.92 -1.52 -3.77
N HIS A 17 -14.42 -0.64 -2.90
CA HIS A 17 -14.39 -0.87 -1.46
C HIS A 17 -15.24 -2.07 -1.03
N LEU A 18 -16.41 -2.27 -1.63
CA LEU A 18 -17.29 -3.40 -1.32
C LEU A 18 -16.59 -4.76 -1.50
N ARG A 19 -15.62 -4.86 -2.42
CA ARG A 19 -14.78 -6.07 -2.58
C ARG A 19 -14.00 -6.46 -1.33
N VAL A 20 -13.75 -5.51 -0.42
CA VAL A 20 -13.12 -5.79 0.88
C VAL A 20 -14.07 -6.58 1.78
N HIS A 21 -15.38 -6.33 1.69
CA HIS A 21 -16.39 -7.04 2.47
C HIS A 21 -16.77 -8.38 1.86
N THR A 22 -16.90 -8.45 0.53
CA THR A 22 -17.24 -9.69 -0.17
C THR A 22 -16.05 -10.64 -0.33
N GLY A 23 -14.83 -10.13 -0.17
CA GLY A 23 -13.61 -10.89 -0.44
C GLY A 23 -13.31 -11.09 -1.92
N GLU A 24 -14.06 -10.44 -2.82
CA GLU A 24 -13.87 -10.56 -4.26
C GLU A 24 -12.47 -10.06 -4.68
N LYS A 25 -11.75 -10.89 -5.43
CA LYS A 25 -10.41 -10.59 -5.94
C LYS A 25 -10.33 -10.85 -7.44
N PRO A 26 -10.88 -9.96 -8.27
CA PRO A 26 -11.00 -10.19 -9.71
C PRO A 26 -9.65 -10.13 -10.45
N TYR A 27 -8.61 -9.55 -9.86
CA TYR A 27 -7.33 -9.36 -10.53
C TYR A 27 -6.32 -10.44 -10.14
N GLU A 28 -5.85 -11.23 -11.10
CA GLU A 28 -4.92 -12.34 -10.87
C GLU A 28 -3.52 -12.03 -11.42
N CYS A 29 -2.48 -12.33 -10.63
CA CYS A 29 -1.10 -12.34 -11.10
C CYS A 29 -0.87 -13.58 -11.95
N ARG A 30 -0.49 -13.40 -13.22
CA ARG A 30 -0.26 -14.52 -14.14
C ARG A 30 0.99 -15.34 -13.81
N LEU A 31 1.93 -14.76 -13.06
CA LEU A 31 3.19 -15.41 -12.70
C LEU A 31 3.08 -16.32 -11.47
N CYS A 32 2.30 -15.93 -10.46
CA CYS A 32 2.17 -16.69 -9.21
C CYS A 32 0.73 -17.01 -8.80
N ARG A 33 -0.25 -16.70 -9.66
CA ARG A 33 -1.69 -16.97 -9.46
C ARG A 33 -2.31 -16.26 -8.25
N LYS A 34 -1.58 -15.36 -7.60
CA LYS A 34 -2.07 -14.57 -6.47
C LYS A 34 -3.12 -13.56 -6.92
N ARG A 35 -4.24 -13.49 -6.20
CA ARG A 35 -5.38 -12.61 -6.53
C ARG A 35 -5.44 -11.35 -5.67
N PHE A 36 -5.93 -10.26 -6.26
CA PHE A 36 -6.04 -8.92 -5.68
C PHE A 36 -7.41 -8.31 -5.95
N ASN A 37 -7.88 -7.45 -5.05
CA ASN A 37 -9.18 -6.76 -5.16
C ASN A 37 -9.11 -5.48 -6.03
N ASP A 38 -7.90 -4.97 -6.28
CA ASP A 38 -7.62 -3.74 -7.00
C ASP A 38 -6.48 -3.93 -8.02
N SER A 39 -6.63 -3.36 -9.22
CA SER A 39 -5.68 -3.51 -10.33
C SER A 39 -4.37 -2.78 -10.07
N THR A 40 -4.40 -1.64 -9.37
CA THR A 40 -3.20 -0.89 -8.98
C THR A 40 -2.33 -1.73 -8.04
N THR A 41 -2.98 -2.43 -7.10
CA THR A 41 -2.28 -3.33 -6.18
C THR A 41 -1.63 -4.51 -6.92
N LEU A 42 -2.31 -5.10 -7.90
CA LEU A 42 -1.72 -6.11 -8.77
C LEU A 42 -0.52 -5.56 -9.57
N LYS A 43 -0.64 -4.35 -10.14
CA LYS A 43 0.47 -3.70 -10.88
C LYS A 43 1.70 -3.49 -10.02
N VAL A 44 1.51 -3.03 -8.78
CA VAL A 44 2.62 -2.90 -7.81
C VAL A 44 3.20 -4.26 -7.45
N HIS A 45 2.34 -5.28 -7.28
CA HIS A 45 2.80 -6.64 -6.98
C HIS A 45 3.68 -7.22 -8.09
N TYR A 46 3.41 -6.96 -9.38
CA TYR A 46 4.26 -7.41 -10.48
C TYR A 46 5.72 -6.97 -10.34
N ARG A 47 5.98 -5.85 -9.66
CA ARG A 47 7.35 -5.37 -9.39
C ARG A 47 8.18 -6.31 -8.52
N ILE A 48 7.54 -7.20 -7.76
CA ILE A 48 8.24 -8.24 -6.99
C ILE A 48 8.84 -9.28 -7.94
N HIS A 49 8.16 -9.58 -9.04
CA HIS A 49 8.65 -10.53 -10.05
C HIS A 49 9.69 -9.91 -10.98
N THR A 50 9.50 -8.64 -11.38
CA THR A 50 10.43 -7.96 -12.31
C THR A 50 11.63 -7.34 -11.60
N GLY A 51 11.57 -7.18 -10.27
CA GLY A 51 12.58 -6.44 -9.51
C GLY A 51 12.53 -4.92 -9.72
N GLU A 52 11.54 -4.39 -10.43
CA GLU A 52 11.43 -2.96 -10.74
C GLU A 52 11.29 -2.12 -9.46
N LYS A 53 12.22 -1.17 -9.29
CA LYS A 53 12.21 -0.22 -8.16
C LYS A 53 12.29 1.22 -8.69
N PRO A 54 11.17 1.77 -9.19
CA PRO A 54 11.19 3.04 -9.91
C PRO A 54 11.40 4.26 -9.00
N TYR A 55 11.27 4.10 -7.68
CA TYR A 55 11.38 5.21 -6.74
C TYR A 55 12.74 5.21 -6.05
N LYS A 56 13.66 6.07 -6.50
CA LYS A 56 15.00 6.22 -5.92
C LYS A 56 15.05 7.37 -4.91
N CYS A 57 15.69 7.13 -3.77
CA CYS A 57 16.04 8.18 -2.84
C CYS A 57 17.15 9.05 -3.44
N LYS A 58 16.98 10.38 -3.44
CA LYS A 58 18.01 11.30 -3.96
C LYS A 58 19.20 11.45 -3.00
N THR A 59 19.03 11.13 -1.72
CA THR A 59 20.05 11.32 -0.68
C THR A 59 21.00 10.13 -0.57
N CYS A 60 20.49 8.90 -0.70
CA CYS A 60 21.30 7.68 -0.52
C CYS A 60 21.11 6.65 -1.63
N GLU A 61 20.50 7.04 -2.76
CA GLU A 61 20.29 6.25 -3.98
C GLU A 61 19.48 4.95 -3.84
N ARG A 62 19.07 4.59 -2.62
CA ARG A 62 18.28 3.39 -2.35
C ARG A 62 16.95 3.43 -3.10
N ALA A 63 16.64 2.36 -3.81
CA ALA A 63 15.46 2.25 -4.65
C ALA A 63 14.32 1.44 -3.97
N PHE A 64 13.08 1.82 -4.24
CA PHE A 64 11.85 1.26 -3.67
C PHE A 64 10.82 0.92 -4.74
N THR A 65 9.98 -0.08 -4.45
CA THR A 65 8.90 -0.54 -5.34
C THR A 65 7.66 0.37 -5.34
N THR A 66 7.49 1.20 -4.30
CA THR A 66 6.35 2.13 -4.15
C THR A 66 6.80 3.49 -3.64
N SER A 67 6.11 4.55 -4.08
CA SER A 67 6.38 5.92 -3.64
C SER A 67 6.15 6.12 -2.14
N SER A 68 5.14 5.47 -1.55
CA SER A 68 4.84 5.57 -0.12
C SER A 68 5.97 5.01 0.74
N ASN A 69 6.57 3.88 0.35
CA ASN A 69 7.74 3.33 1.03
C ASN A 69 8.93 4.30 1.01
N LEU A 70 9.14 5.00 -0.11
CA LEU A 70 10.15 6.05 -0.19
C LEU A 70 9.77 7.27 0.67
N LYS A 71 8.65 7.92 0.36
CA LYS A 71 8.26 9.25 0.88
C LYS A 71 7.77 9.27 2.33
N LYS A 72 7.11 8.21 2.80
CA LYS A 72 6.50 8.19 4.15
C LYS A 72 7.30 7.38 5.16
N ARG A 73 8.08 6.39 4.69
CA ARG A 73 8.81 5.48 5.58
C ARG A 73 10.32 5.70 5.51
N HIS A 74 10.91 5.66 4.32
CA HIS A 74 12.35 5.76 4.18
C HIS A 74 12.88 7.16 4.46
N THR A 75 12.25 8.21 3.96
CA THR A 75 12.68 9.61 4.22
C THR A 75 12.85 9.92 5.70
N ARG A 76 12.04 9.30 6.57
CA ARG A 76 12.13 9.46 8.03
C ARG A 76 13.44 8.96 8.62
N THR A 77 14.15 8.05 7.94
CA THR A 77 15.49 7.62 8.38
C THR A 77 16.53 8.71 8.18
N HIS A 78 16.26 9.68 7.30
CA HIS A 78 17.13 10.84 7.07
C HIS A 78 16.72 12.03 7.93
N THR A 79 15.43 12.22 8.18
CA THR A 79 14.92 13.37 8.97
C THR A 79 14.88 13.10 10.47
N GLY A 80 14.91 11.84 10.90
CA GLY A 80 14.75 11.46 12.31
C GLY A 80 13.32 11.57 12.86
N GLU A 81 12.32 11.85 12.01
CA GLU A 81 10.92 11.99 12.40
C GLU A 81 10.38 10.68 13.01
N LYS A 82 9.86 10.76 14.25
CA LYS A 82 9.24 9.64 14.98
C LYS A 82 7.79 9.99 15.36
N PRO A 83 6.81 9.79 14.46
CA PRO A 83 5.41 10.19 14.69
C PRO A 83 4.66 9.34 15.70
N TYR A 84 5.21 8.18 16.04
CA TYR A 84 4.57 7.20 16.90
C TYR A 84 5.31 7.18 18.22
N SER A 85 4.61 7.54 19.30
CA SER A 85 5.06 7.41 20.67
C SER A 85 4.26 6.32 21.37
N CYS A 86 4.91 5.61 22.29
CA CYS A 86 4.19 4.74 23.21
C CYS A 86 3.50 5.63 24.26
N VAL A 87 2.20 5.41 24.47
CA VAL A 87 1.42 6.09 25.52
C VAL A 87 1.31 5.27 26.81
N HIS A 88 1.92 4.08 26.84
CA HIS A 88 2.03 3.29 28.06
C HIS A 88 3.23 3.77 28.85
N SER A 89 2.98 4.50 29.93
CA SER A 89 3.96 4.77 30.97
C SER A 89 4.29 3.45 31.67
N ALA A 90 5.57 3.16 31.87
CA ALA A 90 5.97 2.08 32.78
C ALA A 90 5.40 2.41 34.16
N GLN A 91 4.60 1.48 34.71
CA GLN A 91 4.17 1.53 36.11
C GLN A 91 5.34 1.22 37.02
#